data_AF-A0A961VSG8-F1
#
_entry.id   AF-A0A961VSG8-F1
#
_cell.length_a   1.000
_cell.length_b   1.000
_cell.length_c   1.000
_cell.angle_alpha   90.00
_cell.angle_beta   90.00
_cell.angle_gamma   90.00
#
_symmetry.space_group_name_H-M   'P 1'
#
loop_
_entity.id
_entity.type
_entity.pdbx_description
1 polymer ?
#
loop_
_entity_poly.entity_id
_entity_poly.type
_entity_poly.pdbx_seq_one_letter_code
_entity_poly.pdbx_strand_id
1 'polypeptide(L)'
;MAYSTNFEESQHFSDTFNTFARDLVGEISETCEAAGKQVVEIGCGKGEFLVQLCELAGACGIGIDPGYRADPGRTSGAVTVRFIPELFGPAHFDLPSDIVICRHTLEHIPAVRSFLAAIRQMIGPRRDVQIVFETPDFARVLQEGAFWDIYYEHCSYFSADTHADLFRREGFAVDEVKLVYGGQYIVQYARPAAQPFGTIPADPGVVAEIRHLVQGFPARVRQSQRAWRDRIEAANRSDRRVVLWGGSSKAVSLVTTLGLGAEIAAVVDINPYKQGKFLPGSGHAVIAPEALSAFDPGLVIVMNPLYREEVSRRLTGLGISAEVVAL
;
A
#
# COMPACT_ATOMS: atom_id res chain seq x y z
N MET A 1 15.15 -4.81 12.30
CA MET A 1 14.08 -4.00 12.93
C MET A 1 13.12 -4.95 13.62
N ALA A 2 12.80 -4.74 14.89
CA ALA A 2 11.64 -5.39 15.49
C ALA A 2 10.43 -4.52 15.15
N TYR A 3 9.40 -5.09 14.52
CA TYR A 3 8.15 -4.36 14.32
C TYR A 3 7.53 -4.00 15.67
N SER A 4 7.08 -2.76 15.82
CA SER A 4 6.34 -2.32 17.01
C SER A 4 5.11 -3.22 17.19
N THR A 5 4.82 -3.60 18.44
CA THR A 5 3.68 -4.46 18.77
C THR A 5 2.31 -3.84 18.46
N ASN A 6 2.26 -2.55 18.14
CA ASN A 6 1.04 -1.77 17.87
C ASN A 6 1.00 -1.19 16.45
N PHE A 7 1.66 -1.83 15.48
CA PHE A 7 1.64 -1.43 14.07
C PHE A 7 0.21 -1.53 13.49
N GLU A 8 -0.25 -0.45 12.84
CA GLU A 8 -1.60 -0.31 12.27
C GLU A 8 -1.56 0.26 10.85
N GLU A 9 -1.73 -0.62 9.90
CA GLU A 9 -1.49 -0.44 8.47
C GLU A 9 -2.76 -0.64 7.62
N SER A 10 -3.86 -1.13 8.21
CA SER A 10 -5.02 -1.56 7.44
C SER A 10 -5.77 -0.40 6.78
N GLN A 11 -6.08 -0.61 5.51
CA GLN A 11 -6.88 0.29 4.67
C GLN A 11 -8.36 -0.14 4.59
N HIS A 12 -8.73 -1.29 5.19
CA HIS A 12 -10.04 -1.91 5.08
C HIS A 12 -11.20 -1.19 5.80
N PHE A 13 -10.96 0.04 6.28
CA PHE A 13 -12.00 0.92 6.82
C PHE A 13 -12.58 1.89 5.77
N SER A 14 -11.94 2.01 4.60
CA SER A 14 -12.45 2.82 3.48
C SER A 14 -13.32 1.97 2.57
N ASP A 15 -14.51 2.49 2.24
CA ASP A 15 -15.40 1.84 1.27
C ASP A 15 -14.78 1.81 -0.14
N THR A 16 -14.03 2.86 -0.49
CA THR A 16 -13.32 2.95 -1.78
C THR A 16 -12.25 1.86 -1.87
N PHE A 17 -11.43 1.70 -0.83
CA PHE A 17 -10.41 0.65 -0.81
C PHE A 17 -11.02 -0.75 -0.75
N ASN A 18 -12.07 -0.94 0.06
CA ASN A 18 -12.77 -2.24 0.15
C ASN A 18 -13.39 -2.67 -1.18
N THR A 19 -13.87 -1.72 -1.98
CA THR A 19 -14.37 -2.03 -3.34
C THR A 19 -13.24 -2.53 -4.23
N PHE A 20 -12.12 -1.80 -4.27
CA PHE A 20 -10.92 -2.24 -4.99
C PHE A 20 -10.42 -3.61 -4.53
N ALA A 21 -10.32 -3.83 -3.21
CA ALA A 21 -9.84 -5.09 -2.65
C ALA A 21 -10.74 -6.27 -3.04
N ARG A 22 -12.07 -6.09 -2.99
CA ARG A 22 -13.03 -7.13 -3.43
C ARG A 22 -12.93 -7.42 -4.92
N ASP A 23 -12.81 -6.40 -5.75
CA ASP A 23 -12.66 -6.58 -7.20
C ASP A 23 -11.37 -7.35 -7.52
N LEU A 24 -10.26 -7.00 -6.85
CA LEU A 24 -8.98 -7.70 -7.00
C LEU A 24 -9.06 -9.15 -6.48
N VAL A 25 -9.76 -9.38 -5.38
CA VAL A 25 -10.01 -10.74 -4.86
C VAL A 25 -10.77 -11.58 -5.89
N GLY A 26 -11.80 -11.03 -6.54
CA GLY A 26 -12.53 -11.70 -7.62
C GLY A 26 -11.62 -12.03 -8.81
N GLU A 27 -10.82 -11.05 -9.25
CA GLU A 27 -9.88 -11.23 -10.34
C GLU A 27 -8.83 -12.32 -10.05
N ILE A 28 -8.21 -12.30 -8.87
CA ILE A 28 -7.23 -13.32 -8.45
C ILE A 28 -7.89 -14.69 -8.36
N SER A 29 -9.10 -14.77 -7.79
CA SER A 29 -9.85 -16.02 -7.67
C SER A 29 -10.06 -16.69 -9.02
N GLU A 30 -10.49 -15.91 -10.02
CA GLU A 30 -10.72 -16.39 -11.39
C GLU A 30 -9.40 -16.70 -12.11
N THR A 31 -8.46 -15.75 -12.13
CA THR A 31 -7.20 -15.84 -12.88
C THR A 31 -6.31 -16.98 -12.36
N CYS A 32 -6.29 -17.19 -11.05
CA CYS A 32 -5.50 -18.25 -10.41
C CYS A 32 -6.28 -19.54 -10.17
N GLU A 33 -7.56 -19.61 -10.58
CA GLU A 33 -8.49 -20.71 -10.30
C GLU A 33 -8.41 -21.15 -8.83
N ALA A 34 -8.60 -20.20 -7.89
CA ALA A 34 -8.26 -20.38 -6.49
C ALA A 34 -9.14 -21.40 -5.73
N ALA A 35 -10.22 -21.88 -6.35
CA ALA A 35 -11.16 -22.79 -5.70
C ALA A 35 -10.48 -24.08 -5.20
N GLY A 36 -10.62 -24.36 -3.91
CA GLY A 36 -10.03 -25.53 -3.25
C GLY A 36 -8.49 -25.53 -3.17
N LYS A 37 -7.82 -24.46 -3.60
CA LYS A 37 -6.35 -24.34 -3.58
C LYS A 37 -5.84 -23.85 -2.22
N GLN A 38 -4.54 -24.07 -1.99
CA GLN A 38 -3.82 -23.50 -0.86
C GLN A 38 -3.14 -22.18 -1.26
N VAL A 39 -3.59 -21.09 -0.64
CA VAL A 39 -3.03 -19.74 -0.79
C VAL A 39 -2.06 -19.45 0.36
N VAL A 40 -0.89 -18.93 0.05
CA VAL A 40 0.06 -18.37 1.02
C VAL A 40 0.19 -16.87 0.78
N GLU A 41 -0.17 -16.02 1.74
CA GLU A 41 0.09 -14.58 1.69
C GLU A 41 1.28 -14.23 2.59
N ILE A 42 2.37 -13.74 1.99
CA ILE A 42 3.56 -13.27 2.70
C ILE A 42 3.43 -11.76 2.91
N GLY A 43 3.51 -11.32 4.17
CA GLY A 43 3.20 -9.94 4.55
C GLY A 43 1.70 -9.67 4.59
N CYS A 44 0.93 -10.57 5.20
CA CYS A 44 -0.53 -10.51 5.20
C CYS A 44 -1.13 -9.40 6.09
N GLY A 45 -0.32 -8.64 6.84
CA GLY A 45 -0.81 -7.61 7.76
C GLY A 45 -1.78 -8.16 8.80
N LYS A 46 -3.03 -7.67 8.82
CA LYS A 46 -4.12 -8.19 9.69
C LYS A 46 -4.95 -9.28 9.04
N GLY A 47 -4.62 -9.70 7.81
CA GLY A 47 -5.19 -10.86 7.14
C GLY A 47 -6.53 -10.63 6.46
N GLU A 48 -7.07 -9.40 6.41
CA GLU A 48 -8.41 -9.16 5.85
C GLU A 48 -8.50 -9.52 4.36
N PHE A 49 -7.41 -9.33 3.60
CA PHE A 49 -7.39 -9.66 2.17
C PHE A 49 -7.38 -11.17 1.93
N LEU A 50 -6.49 -11.92 2.60
CA LEU A 50 -6.44 -13.38 2.51
C LEU A 50 -7.76 -14.03 2.94
N VAL A 51 -8.38 -13.53 4.01
CA VAL A 51 -9.69 -14.04 4.46
C VAL A 51 -10.75 -13.84 3.38
N GLN A 52 -10.87 -12.64 2.83
CA GLN A 52 -11.83 -12.36 1.75
C GLN A 52 -11.60 -13.25 0.53
N LEU A 53 -10.34 -13.47 0.13
CA LEU A 53 -10.01 -14.36 -0.97
C LEU A 53 -10.40 -15.81 -0.69
N CYS A 54 -10.05 -16.34 0.48
CA CYS A 54 -10.37 -17.71 0.85
C CYS A 54 -11.87 -17.94 0.97
N GLU A 55 -12.62 -16.98 1.51
CA GLU A 55 -14.08 -17.05 1.60
C GLU A 55 -14.74 -17.01 0.22
N LEU A 56 -14.32 -16.09 -0.66
CA LEU A 56 -14.89 -15.97 -2.00
C LEU A 56 -14.61 -17.22 -2.84
N ALA A 57 -13.35 -17.69 -2.82
CA ALA A 57 -12.92 -18.79 -3.67
C ALA A 57 -13.26 -20.18 -3.09
N GLY A 58 -13.52 -20.29 -1.79
CA GLY A 58 -13.51 -21.59 -1.11
C GLY A 58 -12.10 -22.20 -1.04
N ALA A 59 -11.09 -21.35 -0.83
CA ALA A 59 -9.69 -21.73 -0.71
C ALA A 59 -9.26 -21.90 0.75
N CYS A 60 -8.11 -22.54 0.97
CA CYS A 60 -7.43 -22.56 2.27
C CYS A 60 -6.30 -21.53 2.26
N GLY A 61 -6.09 -20.81 3.37
CA GLY A 61 -5.13 -19.71 3.46
C GLY A 61 -4.07 -19.93 4.53
N ILE A 62 -2.84 -19.49 4.26
CA ILE A 62 -1.78 -19.32 5.26
C ILE A 62 -1.23 -17.90 5.14
N GLY A 63 -1.47 -17.06 6.14
CA GLY A 63 -0.90 -15.72 6.23
C GLY A 63 0.38 -15.73 7.08
N ILE A 64 1.47 -15.14 6.58
CA ILE A 64 2.75 -15.05 7.29
C ILE A 64 3.10 -13.57 7.46
N ASP A 65 3.06 -13.08 8.69
CA ASP A 65 3.41 -11.68 8.98
C ASP A 65 3.82 -11.50 10.45
N PRO A 66 5.01 -10.96 10.77
CA PRO A 66 5.43 -10.74 12.16
C PRO A 66 4.53 -9.73 12.92
N GLY A 67 3.85 -8.85 12.20
CA GLY A 67 2.90 -7.85 12.68
C GLY A 67 1.46 -8.37 12.82
N TYR A 68 1.15 -9.60 12.40
CA TYR A 68 -0.19 -10.17 12.54
C TYR A 68 -0.60 -10.31 14.01
N ARG A 69 -1.80 -9.85 14.35
CA ARG A 69 -2.43 -10.04 15.65
C ARG A 69 -3.88 -10.43 15.43
N ALA A 70 -4.32 -11.49 16.12
CA ALA A 70 -5.70 -11.92 16.03
C ALA A 70 -6.63 -10.82 16.55
N ASP A 71 -7.59 -10.41 15.73
CA ASP A 71 -8.58 -9.40 16.05
C ASP A 71 -9.94 -9.85 15.49
N PRO A 72 -10.85 -10.34 16.35
CA PRO A 72 -12.16 -10.81 15.93
C PRO A 72 -13.01 -9.76 15.21
N GLY A 73 -12.70 -8.47 15.38
CA GLY A 73 -13.39 -7.37 14.71
C GLY A 73 -12.93 -7.13 13.27
N ARG A 74 -11.82 -7.75 12.84
CA ARG A 74 -11.25 -7.62 11.49
C ARG A 74 -11.38 -8.91 10.69
N THR A 75 -11.10 -10.03 11.34
CA THR A 75 -11.15 -11.36 10.73
C THR A 75 -11.97 -12.26 11.65
N SER A 76 -13.21 -12.56 11.24
CA SER A 76 -14.10 -13.44 12.00
C SER A 76 -14.30 -14.75 11.25
N GLY A 77 -14.18 -15.89 11.94
CA GLY A 77 -14.75 -17.15 11.44
C GLY A 77 -14.06 -17.79 10.23
N ALA A 78 -12.89 -17.31 9.80
CA ALA A 78 -12.13 -17.89 8.69
C ALA A 78 -11.44 -19.20 9.09
N VAL A 79 -12.22 -20.27 9.30
CA VAL A 79 -11.73 -21.61 9.69
C VAL A 79 -10.72 -22.17 8.67
N THR A 80 -10.77 -21.68 7.43
CA THR A 80 -9.88 -22.08 6.33
C THR A 80 -8.56 -21.30 6.30
N VAL A 81 -8.37 -20.29 7.15
CA VAL A 81 -7.16 -19.46 7.16
C VAL A 81 -6.38 -19.64 8.47
N ARG A 82 -5.10 -19.96 8.35
CA ARG A 82 -4.14 -20.02 9.46
C ARG A 82 -3.18 -18.84 9.36
N PHE A 83 -2.88 -18.20 10.48
CA PHE A 83 -1.88 -17.12 10.54
C PHE A 83 -0.63 -17.55 11.31
N ILE A 84 0.53 -17.13 10.81
CA ILE A 84 1.86 -17.41 11.37
C ILE A 84 2.53 -16.06 11.67
N PRO A 85 2.65 -15.64 12.94
CA PRO A 85 3.17 -14.34 13.32
C PRO A 85 4.71 -14.27 13.28
N GLU A 86 5.29 -14.60 12.13
CA GLU A 86 6.74 -14.74 11.92
C GLU A 86 7.19 -14.02 10.65
N LEU A 87 8.50 -13.77 10.54
CA LEU A 87 9.11 -13.35 9.28
C LEU A 87 9.21 -14.56 8.34
N PHE A 88 8.81 -14.39 7.09
CA PHE A 88 9.00 -15.42 6.07
C PHE A 88 10.48 -15.81 5.92
N GLY A 89 10.74 -17.10 5.75
CA GLY A 89 12.07 -17.68 5.76
C GLY A 89 12.06 -19.21 5.78
N PRO A 90 13.22 -19.86 6.02
CA PRO A 90 13.38 -21.31 5.83
C PRO A 90 12.39 -22.21 6.57
N ALA A 91 11.86 -21.79 7.72
CA ALA A 91 10.84 -22.54 8.47
C ALA A 91 9.52 -22.76 7.70
N HIS A 92 9.33 -22.02 6.60
CA HIS A 92 8.10 -21.99 5.82
C HIS A 92 8.23 -22.72 4.47
N PHE A 93 9.40 -23.29 4.16
CA PHE A 93 9.66 -23.84 2.82
C PHE A 93 8.87 -25.11 2.50
N ASP A 94 8.39 -25.82 3.51
CA ASP A 94 7.56 -27.02 3.35
C ASP A 94 6.05 -26.71 3.31
N LEU A 95 5.67 -25.43 3.35
CA LEU A 95 4.25 -25.06 3.30
C LEU A 95 3.64 -25.37 1.92
N PRO A 96 2.47 -26.05 1.89
CA PRO A 96 1.74 -26.21 0.65
C PRO A 96 1.34 -24.83 0.11
N SER A 97 1.54 -24.63 -1.19
CA SER A 97 1.33 -23.34 -1.85
C SER A 97 1.01 -23.57 -3.32
N ASP A 98 -0.26 -23.43 -3.69
CA ASP A 98 -0.70 -23.41 -5.09
C ASP A 98 -0.73 -21.97 -5.61
N ILE A 99 -0.92 -21.01 -4.70
CA ILE A 99 -0.91 -19.57 -4.99
C ILE A 99 -0.05 -18.89 -3.91
N VAL A 100 0.91 -18.06 -4.31
CA VAL A 100 1.69 -17.21 -3.42
C VAL A 100 1.36 -15.74 -3.70
N ILE A 101 0.91 -15.03 -2.68
CA ILE A 101 0.54 -13.62 -2.73
C ILE A 101 1.49 -12.81 -1.86
N CYS A 102 1.88 -11.63 -2.31
CA CYS A 102 2.63 -10.66 -1.52
C CYS A 102 2.21 -9.25 -1.91
N ARG A 103 1.55 -8.56 -0.99
CA ARG A 103 1.01 -7.22 -1.24
C ARG A 103 1.64 -6.22 -0.29
N HIS A 104 2.01 -5.05 -0.80
CA HIS A 104 2.54 -3.94 -0.03
C HIS A 104 3.64 -4.34 0.97
N THR A 105 4.52 -5.24 0.53
CA THR A 105 5.54 -5.86 1.38
C THR A 105 6.89 -5.90 0.68
N LEU A 106 6.95 -6.20 -0.62
CA LEU A 106 8.20 -6.33 -1.36
C LEU A 106 9.04 -5.03 -1.32
N GLU A 107 8.40 -3.87 -1.40
CA GLU A 107 9.03 -2.55 -1.28
C GLU A 107 9.68 -2.31 0.09
N HIS A 108 9.24 -3.03 1.12
CA HIS A 108 9.80 -2.98 2.47
C HIS A 108 10.97 -3.96 2.68
N ILE A 109 11.25 -4.84 1.71
CA ILE A 109 12.32 -5.82 1.81
C ILE A 109 13.63 -5.23 1.26
N PRO A 110 14.72 -5.14 2.06
CA PRO A 110 16.01 -4.63 1.55
C PRO A 110 16.67 -5.56 0.52
N ALA A 111 16.61 -6.87 0.75
CA ALA A 111 17.25 -7.89 -0.08
C ALA A 111 16.22 -8.61 -0.98
N VAL A 112 15.57 -7.86 -1.87
CA VAL A 112 14.44 -8.33 -2.71
C VAL A 112 14.78 -9.59 -3.53
N ARG A 113 16.01 -9.71 -4.03
CA ARG A 113 16.47 -10.88 -4.79
C ARG A 113 16.50 -12.13 -3.90
N SER A 114 17.10 -12.02 -2.71
CA SER A 114 17.15 -13.13 -1.74
C SER A 114 15.75 -13.56 -1.28
N PHE A 115 14.83 -12.60 -1.16
CA PHE A 115 13.43 -12.88 -0.81
C PHE A 115 12.70 -13.67 -1.91
N LEU A 116 12.83 -13.26 -3.18
CA LEU A 116 12.27 -14.03 -4.30
C LEU A 116 12.94 -15.39 -4.47
N ALA A 117 14.25 -15.49 -4.24
CA ALA A 117 14.95 -16.77 -4.23
C ALA A 117 14.43 -17.72 -3.14
N ALA A 118 14.11 -17.19 -1.95
CA ALA A 118 13.49 -17.97 -0.87
C ALA A 118 12.07 -18.46 -1.25
N ILE A 119 11.27 -17.62 -1.92
CA ILE A 119 9.97 -18.04 -2.47
C ILE A 119 10.15 -19.11 -3.54
N ARG A 120 11.12 -18.94 -4.44
CA ARG A 120 11.46 -19.94 -5.46
C ARG A 120 11.86 -21.28 -4.82
N GLN A 121 12.59 -21.25 -3.70
CA GLN A 121 12.96 -22.43 -2.93
C GLN A 121 11.77 -23.11 -2.27
N MET A 122 10.86 -22.35 -1.63
CA MET A 122 9.60 -22.87 -1.07
C MET A 122 8.75 -23.59 -2.13
N ILE A 123 8.71 -23.04 -3.35
CA ILE A 123 7.94 -23.65 -4.45
C ILE A 123 8.59 -24.95 -4.95
N GLY A 124 9.92 -25.06 -4.85
CA GLY A 124 10.67 -26.22 -5.33
C GLY A 124 10.57 -26.40 -6.85
N PRO A 125 10.55 -27.63 -7.38
CA PRO A 125 10.56 -27.88 -8.83
C PRO A 125 9.23 -27.56 -9.54
N ARG A 126 8.15 -27.27 -8.78
CA ARG A 126 6.80 -27.01 -9.30
C ARG A 126 6.77 -25.81 -10.24
N ARG A 127 5.83 -25.83 -11.18
CA ARG A 127 5.68 -24.86 -12.29
C ARG A 127 4.27 -24.31 -12.44
N ASP A 128 3.33 -24.96 -11.78
CA ASP A 128 1.89 -24.72 -11.76
C ASP A 128 1.45 -23.74 -10.65
N VAL A 129 2.38 -23.34 -9.78
CA VAL A 129 2.13 -22.35 -8.72
C VAL A 129 1.91 -20.96 -9.32
N GLN A 130 0.83 -20.30 -8.95
CA GLN A 130 0.57 -18.90 -9.33
C GLN A 130 1.21 -17.95 -8.34
N ILE A 131 1.80 -16.86 -8.84
CA ILE A 131 2.47 -15.84 -8.04
C ILE A 131 1.80 -14.50 -8.34
N VAL A 132 1.31 -13.84 -7.29
CA VAL A 132 0.66 -12.53 -7.39
C VAL A 132 1.35 -11.54 -6.47
N PHE A 133 1.86 -10.45 -7.03
CA PHE A 133 2.53 -9.41 -6.25
C PHE A 133 1.90 -8.05 -6.50
N GLU A 134 1.78 -7.26 -5.43
CA GLU A 134 1.30 -5.88 -5.47
C GLU A 134 2.30 -4.95 -4.78
N THR A 135 2.75 -3.91 -5.48
CA THR A 135 3.64 -2.87 -4.94
C THR A 135 3.24 -1.48 -5.44
N PRO A 136 3.62 -0.38 -4.76
CA PRO A 136 3.43 0.97 -5.27
C PRO A 136 4.17 1.21 -6.60
N ASP A 137 3.54 1.93 -7.53
CA ASP A 137 4.20 2.40 -8.75
C ASP A 137 5.01 3.68 -8.50
N PHE A 138 6.32 3.58 -8.68
CA PHE A 138 7.24 4.70 -8.53
C PHE A 138 7.27 5.63 -9.74
N ALA A 139 6.86 5.17 -10.93
CA ALA A 139 6.79 6.06 -12.10
C ALA A 139 5.82 7.21 -11.83
N ARG A 140 4.65 6.91 -11.25
CA ARG A 140 3.72 7.91 -10.71
C ARG A 140 4.38 8.87 -9.71
N VAL A 141 5.09 8.36 -8.70
CA VAL A 141 5.75 9.20 -7.68
C VAL A 141 6.70 10.20 -8.33
N LEU A 142 7.48 9.76 -9.31
CA LEU A 142 8.40 10.61 -10.06
C LEU A 142 7.68 11.66 -10.90
N GLN A 143 6.56 11.30 -11.54
CA GLN A 143 5.75 12.20 -12.37
C GLN A 143 5.08 13.30 -11.53
N GLU A 144 4.50 12.94 -10.39
CA GLU A 144 3.75 13.84 -9.51
C GLU A 144 4.66 14.71 -8.62
N GLY A 145 5.94 14.33 -8.46
CA GLY A 145 6.78 14.95 -7.44
C GLY A 145 6.29 14.64 -6.02
N ALA A 146 5.67 13.47 -5.84
CA ALA A 146 5.01 13.00 -4.63
C ALA A 146 6.04 12.62 -3.56
N PHE A 147 6.77 13.61 -3.03
CA PHE A 147 7.82 13.39 -2.03
C PHE A 147 7.30 12.68 -0.76
N TRP A 148 6.00 12.75 -0.49
CA TRP A 148 5.36 12.09 0.64
C TRP A 148 5.32 10.55 0.53
N ASP A 149 5.59 9.99 -0.65
CA ASP A 149 5.72 8.54 -0.88
C ASP A 149 7.17 8.03 -0.74
N ILE A 150 8.11 8.91 -0.38
CA ILE A 150 9.51 8.56 -0.10
C ILE A 150 9.74 8.61 1.40
N TYR A 151 9.81 7.45 2.05
CA TYR A 151 10.04 7.32 3.49
C TYR A 151 10.78 6.02 3.84
N TYR A 152 11.27 5.95 5.08
CA TYR A 152 12.27 4.97 5.52
C TYR A 152 11.84 3.50 5.43
N GLU A 153 10.53 3.23 5.47
CA GLU A 153 10.01 1.86 5.38
C GLU A 153 10.11 1.31 3.95
N HIS A 154 10.04 2.17 2.93
CA HIS A 154 10.23 1.78 1.54
C HIS A 154 11.72 1.70 1.20
N CYS A 155 12.25 0.49 1.21
CA CYS A 155 13.63 0.17 0.89
C CYS A 155 13.87 0.12 -0.63
N SER A 156 12.85 -0.25 -1.40
CA SER A 156 12.89 -0.42 -2.85
C SER A 156 11.74 0.30 -3.52
N TYR A 157 11.96 0.79 -4.74
CA TYR A 157 10.95 1.48 -5.55
C TYR A 157 10.86 0.83 -6.92
N PHE A 158 9.65 0.47 -7.34
CA PHE A 158 9.41 -0.31 -8.55
C PHE A 158 8.66 0.50 -9.60
N SER A 159 9.02 0.31 -10.86
CA SER A 159 8.17 0.55 -12.01
C SER A 159 7.65 -0.80 -12.51
N ALA A 160 6.60 -0.82 -13.33
CA ALA A 160 6.09 -2.06 -13.92
C ALA A 160 7.21 -2.91 -14.57
N ASP A 161 8.13 -2.26 -15.30
CA ASP A 161 9.24 -2.93 -15.98
C ASP A 161 10.30 -3.48 -15.01
N THR A 162 10.70 -2.71 -14.01
CA THR A 162 11.70 -3.19 -13.02
C THR A 162 11.12 -4.26 -12.11
N HIS A 163 9.82 -4.22 -11.85
CA HIS A 163 9.09 -5.28 -11.16
C HIS A 163 9.11 -6.58 -11.98
N ALA A 164 8.82 -6.52 -13.28
CA ALA A 164 8.88 -7.68 -14.16
C ALA A 164 10.30 -8.25 -14.32
N ASP A 165 11.29 -7.37 -14.56
CA ASP A 165 12.69 -7.77 -14.75
C ASP A 165 13.24 -8.48 -13.51
N LEU A 166 12.93 -7.98 -12.31
CA LEU A 166 13.31 -8.63 -11.06
C LEU A 166 12.80 -10.09 -11.02
N PHE A 167 11.53 -10.33 -11.30
CA PHE A 167 10.95 -11.67 -11.27
C PHE A 167 11.55 -12.61 -12.32
N ARG A 168 11.76 -12.10 -13.54
CA ARG A 168 12.40 -12.86 -14.62
C ARG A 168 13.80 -13.34 -14.21
N ARG A 169 14.60 -12.46 -13.61
CA ARG A 169 15.95 -12.79 -13.11
C ARG A 169 15.96 -13.76 -11.94
N GLU A 170 14.88 -13.83 -11.16
CA GLU A 170 14.78 -14.72 -10.01
C GLU A 170 14.00 -16.03 -10.32
N GLY A 171 13.84 -16.36 -11.61
CA GLY A 171 13.31 -17.67 -12.02
C GLY A 171 11.79 -17.72 -12.13
N PHE A 172 11.14 -16.61 -12.46
CA PHE A 172 9.71 -16.54 -12.73
C PHE A 172 9.42 -16.06 -14.15
N ALA A 173 8.46 -16.70 -14.82
CA ALA A 173 7.87 -16.21 -16.06
C ALA A 173 6.75 -15.24 -15.66
N VAL A 174 6.84 -14.00 -16.14
CA VAL A 174 5.83 -12.96 -15.86
C VAL A 174 4.77 -13.03 -16.96
N ASP A 175 3.53 -13.30 -16.55
CA ASP A 175 2.38 -13.45 -17.45
C ASP A 175 1.71 -12.11 -17.72
N GLU A 176 1.51 -11.30 -16.69
CA GLU A 176 0.87 -9.99 -16.79
C GLU A 176 1.48 -9.03 -15.76
N VAL A 177 1.61 -7.75 -16.16
CA VAL A 177 1.85 -6.63 -15.25
C VAL A 177 0.88 -5.53 -15.61
N LYS A 178 0.18 -5.00 -14.62
CA LYS A 178 -0.79 -3.91 -14.83
C LYS A 178 -0.77 -2.91 -13.69
N LEU A 179 -1.19 -1.70 -14.02
CA LEU A 179 -1.41 -0.63 -13.06
C LEU A 179 -2.87 -0.62 -12.62
N VAL A 180 -3.12 -0.64 -11.31
CA VAL A 180 -4.45 -0.67 -10.71
C VAL A 180 -4.59 0.47 -9.69
N TYR A 181 -5.79 0.58 -9.10
CA TYR A 181 -6.10 1.58 -8.06
C TYR A 181 -5.69 3.00 -8.46
N GLY A 182 -6.23 3.47 -9.60
CA GLY A 182 -5.90 4.79 -10.16
C GLY A 182 -4.43 4.93 -10.60
N GLY A 183 -3.78 3.81 -10.92
CA GLY A 183 -2.37 3.75 -11.30
C GLY A 183 -1.41 3.90 -10.12
N GLN A 184 -1.86 3.72 -8.88
CA GLN A 184 -0.99 3.78 -7.70
C GLN A 184 -0.24 2.48 -7.44
N TYR A 185 -0.79 1.34 -7.87
CA TYR A 185 -0.23 0.03 -7.57
C TYR A 185 0.05 -0.73 -8.86
N ILE A 186 1.16 -1.46 -8.87
CA ILE A 186 1.51 -2.48 -9.84
C ILE A 186 0.96 -3.80 -9.30
N VAL A 187 0.13 -4.50 -10.08
CA VAL A 187 -0.20 -5.92 -9.84
C VAL A 187 0.48 -6.75 -10.92
N GLN A 188 1.18 -7.79 -10.49
CA GLN A 188 1.88 -8.72 -11.37
C GLN A 188 1.47 -10.16 -11.12
N TYR A 189 1.16 -10.87 -12.21
CA TYR A 189 0.96 -12.30 -12.25
C TYR A 189 2.18 -12.99 -12.87
N ALA A 190 2.64 -14.05 -12.24
CA ALA A 190 3.79 -14.83 -12.70
C ALA A 190 3.68 -16.31 -12.29
N ARG A 191 4.53 -17.14 -12.89
CA ARG A 191 4.70 -18.56 -12.54
C ARG A 191 6.17 -18.95 -12.51
N PRO A 192 6.56 -20.01 -11.79
CA PRO A 192 7.96 -20.45 -11.76
C PRO A 192 8.46 -20.90 -13.14
N ALA A 193 9.57 -20.33 -13.60
CA ALA A 193 10.22 -20.68 -14.86
C ALA A 193 11.33 -21.71 -14.67
N ALA A 194 11.52 -22.59 -15.67
CA ALA A 194 12.48 -23.71 -15.66
C ALA A 194 13.83 -23.32 -15.04
N GLN A 195 14.33 -22.17 -15.46
CA GLN A 195 15.56 -21.52 -15.01
C GLN A 195 15.34 -20.00 -14.97
N PRO A 196 16.14 -19.25 -14.20
CA PRO A 196 16.23 -17.81 -14.32
C PRO A 196 16.35 -17.36 -15.78
N PHE A 197 15.55 -16.38 -16.16
CA PHE A 197 15.83 -15.67 -17.40
C PHE A 197 17.14 -14.91 -17.19
N GLY A 198 18.03 -14.94 -18.18
CA GLY A 198 19.22 -14.10 -18.17
C GLY A 198 18.85 -12.61 -18.13
N THR A 199 19.85 -11.74 -18.12
CA THR A 199 19.60 -10.29 -18.26
C THR A 199 18.82 -10.03 -19.55
N ILE A 200 17.55 -9.64 -19.42
CA ILE A 200 16.76 -9.14 -20.54
C ILE A 200 17.13 -7.67 -20.68
N PRO A 201 17.65 -7.22 -21.85
CA PRO A 201 17.92 -5.80 -22.06
C PRO A 201 16.63 -5.01 -21.84
N ALA A 202 16.68 -4.03 -20.95
CA ALA A 202 15.57 -3.11 -20.76
C ALA A 202 15.32 -2.34 -22.06
N ASP A 203 14.05 -2.03 -22.35
CA ASP A 203 13.69 -1.20 -23.49
C ASP A 203 14.40 0.17 -23.35
N PRO A 204 15.23 0.58 -24.33
CA PRO A 204 15.94 1.85 -24.28
C PRO A 204 15.02 3.06 -24.12
N GLY A 205 13.80 3.02 -24.66
CA GLY A 205 12.78 4.05 -24.53
C GLY A 205 12.28 4.19 -23.09
N VAL A 206 11.93 3.07 -22.45
CA VAL A 206 11.53 3.03 -21.03
C VAL A 206 12.66 3.54 -20.13
N VAL A 207 13.89 3.08 -20.37
CA VAL A 207 15.05 3.52 -19.58
C VAL A 207 15.30 5.03 -19.75
N ALA A 208 15.13 5.55 -20.97
CA ALA A 208 15.26 6.98 -21.23
C ALA A 208 14.16 7.78 -20.53
N GLU A 209 12.92 7.30 -20.53
CA GLU A 209 11.78 7.93 -19.85
C GLU A 209 12.00 7.98 -18.33
N ILE A 210 12.29 6.85 -17.70
CA ILE A 210 12.56 6.80 -16.25
C ILE A 210 13.75 7.68 -15.90
N ARG A 211 14.82 7.69 -16.70
CA ARG A 211 15.98 8.57 -16.50
C ARG A 211 15.57 10.04 -16.56
N HIS A 212 14.75 10.43 -17.54
CA HIS A 212 14.24 11.80 -17.64
C HIS A 212 13.39 12.18 -16.43
N LEU A 213 12.51 11.27 -15.98
CA LEU A 213 11.70 11.47 -14.79
C LEU A 213 12.58 11.64 -13.54
N VAL A 214 13.55 10.77 -13.30
CA VAL A 214 14.48 10.89 -12.16
C VAL A 214 15.26 12.21 -12.19
N GLN A 215 15.75 12.64 -13.36
CA GLN A 215 16.47 13.91 -13.50
C GLN A 215 15.59 15.13 -13.18
N GLY A 216 14.31 15.11 -13.58
CA GLY A 216 13.36 16.19 -13.31
C GLY A 216 12.76 16.16 -11.90
N PHE A 217 12.86 15.04 -11.18
CA PHE A 217 12.19 14.83 -9.91
C PHE A 217 12.52 15.88 -8.83
N PRO A 218 13.79 16.30 -8.60
CA PRO A 218 14.07 17.34 -7.62
C PRO A 218 13.37 18.68 -7.90
N ALA A 219 13.19 19.03 -9.18
CA ALA A 219 12.48 20.26 -9.55
C ALA A 219 10.98 20.14 -9.28
N ARG A 220 10.38 19.00 -9.63
CA ARG A 220 8.96 18.71 -9.35
C ARG A 220 8.68 18.66 -7.84
N VAL A 221 9.54 18.01 -7.05
CA VAL A 221 9.44 18.03 -5.58
C VAL A 221 9.45 19.45 -5.04
N ARG A 222 10.40 20.30 -5.47
CA ARG A 222 10.44 21.71 -5.03
C ARG A 222 9.18 22.48 -5.42
N GLN A 223 8.61 22.20 -6.59
CA GLN A 223 7.35 22.81 -7.03
C GLN A 223 6.18 22.34 -6.15
N SER A 224 6.04 21.03 -5.92
CA SER A 224 4.97 20.47 -5.08
C SER A 224 5.07 20.96 -3.65
N GLN A 225 6.28 21.01 -3.07
CA GLN A 225 6.47 21.55 -1.72
C GLN A 225 6.11 23.04 -1.61
N ARG A 226 6.44 23.86 -2.61
CA ARG A 226 6.02 25.27 -2.64
C ARG A 226 4.51 25.40 -2.75
N ALA A 227 3.90 24.68 -3.69
CA ALA A 227 2.45 24.72 -3.89
C ALA A 227 1.67 24.33 -2.62
N TRP A 228 2.11 23.30 -1.90
CA TRP A 228 1.46 22.90 -0.64
C TRP A 228 1.68 23.90 0.49
N ARG A 229 2.90 24.45 0.64
CA ARG A 229 3.16 25.54 1.61
C ARG A 229 2.30 26.76 1.33
N ASP A 230 2.32 27.26 0.10
CA ASP A 230 1.58 28.45 -0.30
C ASP A 230 0.07 28.27 -0.05
N ARG A 231 -0.48 27.09 -0.35
CA ARG A 231 -1.89 26.77 -0.11
C ARG A 231 -2.25 26.76 1.37
N ILE A 232 -1.46 26.06 2.18
CA ILE A 232 -1.69 25.93 3.63
C ILE A 232 -1.55 27.30 4.31
N GLU A 233 -0.53 28.07 3.94
CA GLU A 233 -0.34 29.43 4.44
C GLU A 233 -1.49 30.36 4.03
N ALA A 234 -1.95 30.30 2.78
CA ALA A 234 -3.08 31.11 2.31
C ALA A 234 -4.39 30.79 3.05
N ALA A 235 -4.65 29.51 3.33
CA ALA A 235 -5.79 29.10 4.15
C ALA A 235 -5.69 29.65 5.57
N ASN A 236 -4.54 29.47 6.24
CA ASN A 236 -4.32 29.98 7.58
C ASN A 236 -4.43 31.52 7.66
N ARG A 237 -3.89 32.27 6.67
CA ARG A 237 -4.02 33.74 6.60
C ARG A 237 -5.47 34.22 6.41
N SER A 238 -6.34 33.34 5.91
CA SER A 238 -7.76 33.62 5.71
C SER A 238 -8.61 33.06 6.85
N ASP A 239 -8.00 32.76 8.00
CA ASP A 239 -8.62 32.15 9.19
C ASP A 239 -9.32 30.80 8.91
N ARG A 240 -8.95 30.13 7.81
CA ARG A 240 -9.48 28.81 7.43
C ARG A 240 -8.63 27.73 8.07
N ARG A 241 -9.17 27.06 9.08
CA ARG A 241 -8.52 25.94 9.76
C ARG A 241 -8.26 24.80 8.77
N VAL A 242 -6.99 24.38 8.69
CA VAL A 242 -6.54 23.30 7.80
C VAL A 242 -6.51 21.98 8.57
N VAL A 243 -7.11 20.95 7.99
CA VAL A 243 -7.13 19.59 8.53
C VAL A 243 -6.64 18.60 7.48
N LEU A 244 -5.85 17.61 7.90
CA LEU A 244 -5.46 16.50 7.04
C LEU A 244 -6.43 15.33 7.22
N TRP A 245 -6.85 14.68 6.13
CA TRP A 245 -7.66 13.47 6.16
C TRP A 245 -6.83 12.26 5.71
N GLY A 246 -6.58 11.36 6.66
CA GLY A 246 -5.72 10.19 6.58
C GLY A 246 -4.44 10.37 7.40
N GLY A 247 -4.27 9.62 8.48
CA GLY A 247 -3.13 9.71 9.41
C GLY A 247 -2.02 8.69 9.15
N SER A 248 -1.73 8.37 7.89
CA SER A 248 -0.70 7.39 7.49
C SER A 248 0.65 8.04 7.17
N SER A 249 1.59 7.24 6.65
CA SER A 249 2.94 7.65 6.23
C SER A 249 2.96 8.91 5.36
N LYS A 250 1.98 9.07 4.45
CA LYS A 250 1.86 10.25 3.59
C LYS A 250 1.66 11.54 4.39
N ALA A 251 0.79 11.54 5.40
CA ALA A 251 0.57 12.69 6.26
C ALA A 251 1.81 13.00 7.10
N VAL A 252 2.46 11.96 7.65
CA VAL A 252 3.71 12.10 8.40
C VAL A 252 4.77 12.77 7.52
N SER A 253 4.96 12.27 6.30
CA SER A 253 5.96 12.80 5.37
C SER A 253 5.64 14.23 4.90
N LEU A 254 4.38 14.54 4.59
CA LEU A 254 3.93 15.90 4.26
C LEU A 254 4.27 16.89 5.39
N VAL A 255 3.83 16.59 6.62
CA VAL A 255 3.99 17.47 7.77
C VAL A 255 5.46 17.67 8.13
N THR A 256 6.21 16.56 8.24
CA THR A 256 7.62 16.61 8.65
C THR A 256 8.52 17.23 7.59
N THR A 257 8.31 16.93 6.30
CA THR A 257 9.12 17.48 5.20
C THR A 257 8.86 18.97 4.98
N LEU A 258 7.62 19.43 5.18
CA LEU A 258 7.27 20.84 5.04
C LEU A 258 7.53 21.65 6.32
N GLY A 259 7.79 20.98 7.45
CA GLY A 259 8.03 21.63 8.74
C GLY A 259 6.75 22.23 9.35
N LEU A 260 5.60 21.62 9.08
CA LEU A 260 4.30 22.13 9.52
C LEU A 260 4.04 21.76 10.99
N GLY A 261 3.54 22.73 11.75
CA GLY A 261 3.09 22.59 13.13
C GLY A 261 1.68 23.16 13.27
N ALA A 262 1.57 24.33 13.92
CA ALA A 262 0.28 24.96 14.22
C ALA A 262 -0.57 25.29 12.97
N GLU A 263 0.02 25.27 11.78
CA GLU A 263 -0.67 25.42 10.48
C GLU A 263 -1.64 24.27 10.19
N ILE A 264 -1.50 23.12 10.86
CA ILE A 264 -2.39 21.97 10.77
C ILE A 264 -3.14 21.81 12.10
N ALA A 265 -4.46 22.00 12.07
CA ALA A 265 -5.27 21.98 13.28
C ALA A 265 -5.45 20.57 13.87
N ALA A 266 -5.63 19.57 13.01
CA ALA A 266 -5.82 18.18 13.39
C ALA A 266 -5.60 17.24 12.20
N VAL A 267 -5.52 15.94 12.49
CA VAL A 267 -5.50 14.86 11.51
C VAL A 267 -6.72 13.99 11.75
N VAL A 268 -7.53 13.76 10.73
CA VAL A 268 -8.71 12.89 10.79
C VAL A 268 -8.34 11.53 10.23
N ASP A 269 -8.74 10.45 10.90
CA ASP A 269 -8.62 9.10 10.35
C ASP A 269 -9.89 8.29 10.64
N ILE A 270 -10.39 7.62 9.61
CA ILE A 270 -11.58 6.76 9.70
C ILE A 270 -11.27 5.43 10.40
N ASN A 271 -10.00 5.03 10.45
CA ASN A 271 -9.56 3.83 11.14
C ASN A 271 -9.62 4.06 12.67
N PRO A 272 -10.53 3.39 13.41
CA PRO A 272 -10.71 3.60 14.85
C PRO A 272 -9.46 3.24 15.65
N TYR A 273 -8.60 2.36 15.13
CA TYR A 273 -7.35 1.96 15.79
C TYR A 273 -6.28 3.06 15.71
N LYS A 274 -6.48 4.09 14.87
CA LYS A 274 -5.59 5.27 14.80
C LYS A 274 -6.12 6.45 15.62
N GLN A 275 -7.40 6.49 15.92
CA GLN A 275 -8.04 7.58 16.66
C GLN A 275 -7.54 7.64 18.11
N GLY A 276 -7.42 8.86 18.65
CA GLY A 276 -6.87 9.11 19.99
C GLY A 276 -5.35 8.96 20.10
N LYS A 277 -4.66 8.64 18.99
CA LYS A 277 -3.19 8.60 18.90
C LYS A 277 -2.65 9.90 18.29
N PHE A 278 -1.35 9.97 18.07
CA PHE A 278 -0.67 11.14 17.53
C PHE A 278 0.21 10.76 16.33
N LEU A 279 0.33 11.66 15.36
CA LEU A 279 1.26 11.46 14.25
C LEU A 279 2.71 11.44 14.76
N PRO A 280 3.53 10.46 14.33
CA PRO A 280 4.93 10.42 14.67
C PRO A 280 5.67 11.65 14.13
N GLY A 281 6.66 12.12 14.88
CA GLY A 281 7.48 13.30 14.57
C GLY A 281 6.80 14.63 14.88
N SER A 282 5.56 14.83 14.45
CA SER A 282 4.87 16.12 14.57
C SER A 282 3.93 16.25 15.77
N GLY A 283 3.45 15.13 16.33
CA GLY A 283 2.60 15.14 17.51
C GLY A 283 1.17 15.64 17.29
N HIS A 284 0.71 15.77 16.04
CA HIS A 284 -0.69 16.13 15.75
C HIS A 284 -1.63 15.02 16.20
N ALA A 285 -2.70 15.38 16.92
CA ALA A 285 -3.71 14.42 17.34
C ALA A 285 -4.46 13.85 16.14
N VAL A 286 -4.68 12.54 16.18
CA VAL A 286 -5.52 11.81 15.22
C VAL A 286 -6.91 11.67 15.81
N ILE A 287 -7.89 12.32 15.20
CA ILE A 287 -9.28 12.39 15.68
C ILE A 287 -10.22 11.59 14.78
N ALA A 288 -11.37 11.22 15.34
CA ALA A 288 -12.46 10.62 14.58
C ALA A 288 -13.14 11.65 13.67
N PRO A 289 -13.74 11.25 12.54
CA PRO A 289 -14.49 12.14 11.66
C PRO A 289 -15.57 12.96 12.38
N GLU A 290 -16.25 12.38 13.36
CA GLU A 290 -17.37 13.01 14.09
C GLU A 290 -16.88 14.21 14.92
N ALA A 291 -15.65 14.13 15.43
CA ALA A 291 -15.04 15.19 16.21
C ALA A 291 -14.72 16.43 15.35
N LEU A 292 -14.65 16.29 14.02
CA LEU A 292 -14.33 17.37 13.10
C LEU A 292 -15.35 18.52 13.13
N SER A 293 -16.61 18.23 13.49
CA SER A 293 -17.65 19.24 13.65
C SER A 293 -17.29 20.34 14.66
N ALA A 294 -16.52 20.01 15.69
CA ALA A 294 -16.03 20.97 16.69
C ALA A 294 -14.90 21.88 16.17
N PHE A 295 -14.26 21.50 15.06
CA PHE A 295 -13.12 22.23 14.50
C PHE A 295 -13.52 23.24 13.42
N ASP A 296 -14.70 23.12 12.82
CA ASP A 296 -15.17 23.98 11.72
C ASP A 296 -14.07 24.20 10.64
N PRO A 297 -13.62 23.12 9.97
CA PRO A 297 -12.49 23.20 9.06
C PRO A 297 -12.83 24.04 7.82
N GLY A 298 -11.96 24.99 7.49
CA GLY A 298 -12.08 25.74 6.25
C GLY A 298 -11.46 25.01 5.05
N LEU A 299 -10.43 24.18 5.28
CA LEU A 299 -9.73 23.40 4.25
C LEU A 299 -9.46 21.98 4.75
N VAL A 300 -9.89 20.98 3.99
CA VAL A 300 -9.57 19.56 4.21
C VAL A 300 -8.67 19.07 3.09
N ILE A 301 -7.47 18.60 3.44
CA ILE A 301 -6.50 18.02 2.53
C ILE A 301 -6.55 16.49 2.67
N VAL A 302 -7.03 15.81 1.65
CA VAL A 302 -7.12 14.35 1.60
C VAL A 302 -5.79 13.77 1.14
N MET A 303 -5.23 12.83 1.91
CA MET A 303 -3.89 12.28 1.64
C MET A 303 -3.83 11.33 0.44
N ASN A 304 -4.97 11.01 -0.18
CA ASN A 304 -5.03 10.25 -1.41
C ASN A 304 -6.21 10.74 -2.27
N PRO A 305 -5.99 11.13 -3.54
CA PRO A 305 -7.04 11.67 -4.41
C PRO A 305 -8.20 10.70 -4.65
N LEU A 306 -7.97 9.39 -4.56
CA LEU A 306 -9.02 8.38 -4.73
C LEU A 306 -10.10 8.45 -3.64
N TYR A 307 -9.76 8.95 -2.45
CA TYR A 307 -10.72 9.10 -1.36
C TYR A 307 -11.47 10.43 -1.39
N ARG A 308 -11.18 11.33 -2.34
CA ARG A 308 -11.76 12.69 -2.36
C ARG A 308 -13.28 12.67 -2.34
N GLU A 309 -13.91 11.82 -3.15
CA GLU A 309 -15.37 11.72 -3.24
C GLU A 309 -15.99 11.04 -2.01
N GLU A 310 -15.34 10.01 -1.45
CA GLU A 310 -15.75 9.39 -0.19
C GLU A 310 -15.71 10.40 0.97
N VAL A 311 -14.61 11.14 1.09
CA VAL A 311 -14.41 12.17 2.12
C VAL A 311 -15.40 13.31 1.95
N SER A 312 -15.61 13.79 0.72
CA SER A 312 -16.57 14.88 0.44
C SER A 312 -18.00 14.49 0.84
N ARG A 313 -18.42 13.26 0.55
CA ARG A 313 -19.71 12.71 1.02
C ARG A 313 -19.76 12.62 2.54
N ARG A 314 -18.68 12.17 3.19
CA ARG A 314 -18.62 12.08 4.67
C ARG A 314 -18.76 13.44 5.33
N LEU A 315 -18.03 14.45 4.84
CA LEU A 315 -18.13 15.83 5.33
C LEU A 315 -19.54 16.40 5.16
N THR A 316 -20.15 16.18 4.00
CA THR A 316 -21.54 16.59 3.73
C THR A 316 -22.52 15.95 4.72
N GLY A 317 -22.36 14.64 4.98
CA GLY A 317 -23.20 13.92 5.95
C GLY A 317 -23.03 14.39 7.40
N LEU A 318 -21.87 14.97 7.74
CA LEU A 318 -21.61 15.59 9.03
C LEU A 318 -22.06 17.07 9.09
N GLY A 319 -22.60 17.62 8.01
CA GLY A 319 -22.99 19.03 7.92
C GLY A 319 -21.80 20.00 7.86
N ILE A 320 -20.63 19.52 7.44
CA ILE A 320 -19.39 20.32 7.38
C ILE A 320 -19.21 20.87 5.96
N SER A 321 -19.05 22.18 5.85
CA SER A 321 -18.76 22.88 4.59
C SER A 321 -17.30 23.33 4.56
N ALA A 322 -16.45 22.55 3.87
CA ALA A 322 -15.03 22.85 3.71
C ALA A 322 -14.59 22.73 2.24
N GLU A 323 -13.55 23.45 1.83
CA GLU A 323 -12.88 23.14 0.57
C GLU A 323 -12.17 21.80 0.71
N VAL A 324 -12.42 20.88 -0.22
CA VAL A 324 -11.79 19.55 -0.24
C VAL A 324 -10.81 19.46 -1.41
N VAL A 325 -9.54 19.31 -1.07
CA VAL A 325 -8.43 19.11 -2.00
C VAL A 325 -7.73 17.80 -1.68
N ALA A 326 -6.96 17.27 -2.62
CA ALA A 326 -6.19 16.06 -2.39
C ALA A 326 -4.75 16.23 -2.89
N LEU A 327 -3.86 15.44 -2.30
CA LEU A 327 -2.48 15.28 -2.77
C LEU A 327 -2.41 14.82 -4.23
#